data_AF-A0A2W5RWZ1-F1
#
_entry.id   AF-A0A2W5RWZ1-F1
#
_cell.length_a   1.000
_cell.length_b   1.000
_cell.length_c   1.000
_cell.angle_alpha   90.00
_cell.angle_beta   90.00
_cell.angle_gamma   90.00
#
_symmetry.space_group_name_H-M   'P 1'
#
loop_
_entity.id
_entity.type
_entity.pdbx_description
1 polymer ?
#
loop_
_entity_poly.entity_id
_entity_poly.type
_entity_poly.pdbx_seq_one_letter_code
_entity_poly.pdbx_strand_id
1 'polypeptide(L)' 'MTTSGLSDRELHQQQMSKMEVGHSFFLEGVLPSDCAYIRKLGYKLGFRLSIRYVAVDEIFGKHGTRVKRIG' A
#
# COMPACT_ATOMS: atom_id res chain seq x y z
N MET A 1 -14.22 6.72 -15.78
CA MET A 1 -13.35 5.56 -16.05
C MET A 1 -11.98 6.11 -16.37
N THR A 2 -11.07 6.16 -15.40
CA THR A 2 -9.72 6.69 -15.58
C THR A 2 -8.86 5.65 -16.27
N THR A 3 -8.57 5.90 -17.55
CA THR A 3 -7.66 5.16 -18.41
C THR A 3 -6.21 5.33 -17.91
N SER A 4 -5.72 4.36 -17.16
CA SER A 4 -4.29 4.07 -17.07
C SER A 4 -4.19 2.59 -17.37
N GLY A 5 -3.66 2.22 -18.54
CA GLY A 5 -3.59 0.83 -19.03
C GLY A 5 -2.62 -0.07 -18.24
N LEU A 6 -2.36 0.26 -16.98
CA LEU A 6 -1.52 -0.49 -16.06
C LEU A 6 -2.42 -1.25 -15.09
N SER A 7 -2.10 -2.50 -14.82
CA SER A 7 -2.75 -3.26 -13.76
C SER A 7 -2.53 -2.61 -12.39
N ASP A 8 -3.44 -2.80 -11.44
CA ASP A 8 -3.29 -2.31 -10.05
C ASP A 8 -1.94 -2.68 -9.45
N ARG A 9 -1.43 -3.85 -9.83
CA ARG A 9 -0.12 -4.35 -9.40
C ARG A 9 1.04 -3.49 -9.90
N GLU A 10 1.00 -3.05 -11.15
CA GLU A 10 2.01 -2.17 -11.74
C GLU A 10 1.95 -0.78 -11.12
N LEU A 11 0.74 -0.28 -10.84
CA LEU A 11 0.54 0.98 -10.13
C LEU A 11 1.14 0.91 -8.73
N HIS A 12 0.87 -0.16 -7.96
CA HIS A 12 1.48 -0.34 -6.64
C HIS A 12 3.01 -0.46 -6.72
N GLN A 13 3.55 -1.13 -7.74
CA GLN A 13 4.99 -1.21 -7.93
C GLN A 13 5.62 0.15 -8.19
N GLN A 14 5.01 0.97 -9.06
CA GLN A 14 5.49 2.33 -9.34
C GLN A 14 5.31 3.28 -8.16
N GLN A 15 4.21 3.18 -7.42
CA GLN A 15 3.97 3.99 -6.23
C GLN A 15 4.95 3.62 -5.12
N MET A 16 5.12 2.32 -4.85
CA MET A 16 6.03 1.85 -3.82
C MET A 16 7.47 2.21 -4.16
N SER A 17 7.93 2.05 -5.41
CA SER A 17 9.33 2.38 -5.77
C SER A 17 9.71 3.84 -5.51
N LYS A 18 8.72 4.75 -5.52
CA LYS A 18 8.90 6.18 -5.21
C LYS A 18 8.60 6.52 -3.75
N MET A 19 8.31 5.53 -2.91
CA MET A 19 7.90 5.75 -1.52
C MET A 19 9.11 6.01 -0.63
N GLU A 20 9.20 7.22 -0.10
CA GLU A 20 10.20 7.60 0.89
C GLU A 20 9.88 7.03 2.28
N VAL A 21 10.87 7.01 3.17
CA VAL A 21 10.65 6.60 4.56
C VAL A 21 9.68 7.59 5.21
N GLY A 22 8.65 7.09 5.90
CA GLY A 22 7.59 7.90 6.48
C GLY A 22 6.35 8.02 5.59
N HIS A 23 6.47 7.81 4.28
CA HIS A 23 5.32 7.81 3.37
C HIS A 23 4.43 6.59 3.58
N SER A 24 3.15 6.79 3.30
CA SER A 24 2.14 5.74 3.40
C SER A 24 1.07 5.87 2.33
N PHE A 25 0.45 4.75 1.99
CA PHE A 25 -0.74 4.69 1.14
C PHE A 25 -1.79 3.79 1.77
N PHE A 26 -3.03 3.93 1.31
CA PHE A 26 -4.19 3.24 1.85
C PHE A 26 -4.79 2.30 0.82
N LEU A 27 -5.12 1.08 1.26
CA LEU A 27 -5.83 0.07 0.49
C LEU A 27 -7.24 -0.08 1.07
N GLU A 28 -8.20 0.57 0.41
CA GLU A 28 -9.61 0.56 0.82
C GLU A 28 -10.21 -0.85 0.81
N GLY A 29 -10.91 -1.24 1.88
CA GLY A 29 -11.60 -2.54 1.99
C GLY A 29 -10.67 -3.76 2.10
N VAL A 30 -9.35 -3.58 2.04
CA VAL A 30 -8.39 -4.68 2.07
C VAL A 30 -7.98 -4.99 3.51
N LEU A 31 -7.94 -6.27 3.87
CA LEU A 31 -7.39 -6.72 5.15
C LEU A 31 -5.87 -6.90 5.06
N PRO A 32 -5.13 -6.75 6.18
CA PRO A 32 -3.69 -6.96 6.17
C PRO A 32 -3.31 -8.37 5.70
N SER A 33 -4.12 -9.39 5.99
CA SER A 33 -3.92 -10.77 5.52
C SER A 33 -3.74 -10.86 4.00
N ASP A 34 -4.45 -10.01 3.25
CA ASP A 34 -4.51 -10.07 1.79
C ASP A 34 -3.34 -9.29 1.15
N CYS A 35 -2.58 -8.55 1.95
CA CYS A 35 -1.42 -7.76 1.53
C CYS A 35 -0.14 -8.60 1.32
N ALA A 36 -0.25 -9.92 1.12
CA ALA A 36 0.89 -10.81 0.90
C ALA A 36 1.77 -10.36 -0.28
N TYR A 37 1.16 -9.90 -1.37
CA TYR A 37 1.90 -9.42 -2.54
C TYR A 37 2.63 -8.09 -2.25
N ILE A 38 2.03 -7.18 -1.47
CA ILE A 38 2.66 -5.92 -1.04
C ILE A 38 3.89 -6.20 -0.19
N ARG A 39 3.80 -7.16 0.75
CA ARG A 39 4.96 -7.60 1.54
C ARG A 39 6.08 -8.12 0.65
N LYS A 40 5.75 -8.97 -0.32
CA LYS A 40 6.73 -9.51 -1.29
C LYS A 40 7.35 -8.41 -2.14
N LEU A 41 6.58 -7.40 -2.54
CA LEU A 41 7.07 -6.24 -3.27
C LEU A 41 8.00 -5.38 -2.42
N GLY A 42 7.61 -5.08 -1.18
CA GLY A 42 8.47 -4.37 -0.21
C GLY A 42 9.80 -5.07 0.01
N TYR A 43 9.78 -6.39 0.22
CA TYR A 43 10.99 -7.21 0.35
C TYR A 43 11.91 -7.10 -0.87
N LYS A 44 11.36 -7.20 -2.09
CA LYS A 44 12.12 -7.07 -3.33
C LYS A 44 12.74 -5.69 -3.50
N LEU A 45 12.08 -4.64 -3.03
CA LEU A 45 12.57 -3.26 -3.07
C LEU A 45 13.50 -2.92 -1.91
N GLY A 46 13.71 -3.84 -0.95
CA GLY A 46 14.51 -3.60 0.25
C GLY A 46 13.85 -2.68 1.28
N PHE A 47 12.53 -2.52 1.23
CA PHE A 47 11.80 -1.64 2.14
C PHE A 47 11.26 -2.39 3.36
N ARG A 48 11.38 -1.75 4.52
CA ARG A 48 10.67 -2.18 5.73
C ARG A 48 9.29 -1.51 5.72
N LEU A 49 8.24 -2.33 5.75
CA LEU A 49 6.86 -1.85 5.71
C LEU A 49 6.14 -2.13 7.03
N SER A 50 5.37 -1.15 7.50
CA SER A 50 4.33 -1.33 8.50
C SER A 50 2.99 -1.45 7.79
N ILE A 51 2.27 -2.55 8.01
CA ILE A 51 0.98 -2.84 7.39
C ILE A 51 -0.03 -3.04 8.51
N ARG A 52 -1.02 -2.15 8.64
CA ARG A 52 -2.00 -2.17 9.73
C ARG A 52 -3.41 -1.97 9.21
N TYR A 53 -4.36 -2.70 9.78
CA TYR A 53 -5.77 -2.47 9.53
C TYR A 53 -6.21 -1.17 10.23
N VAL A 54 -7.07 -0.42 9.56
CA VAL A 54 -7.68 0.79 10.08
C VAL A 54 -9.18 0.67 9.83
N ALA A 55 -9.98 0.72 10.90
CA ALA A 55 -11.43 0.61 10.81
C ALA A 55 -12.08 1.86 10.22
N VAL A 56 -11.52 3.03 10.52
CA VAL A 56 -11.92 4.32 9.93
C VAL A 56 -10.65 5.10 9.62
N ASP A 57 -10.33 5.20 8.34
CA ASP A 57 -9.18 5.95 7.89
C ASP A 57 -9.39 7.46 8.03
N GLU A 58 -8.38 8.18 8.54
CA GLU A 58 -8.48 9.61 8.83
C GLU A 58 -8.67 10.49 7.58
N ILE A 59 -8.25 10.01 6.40
CA ILE A 59 -8.31 10.77 5.15
C ILE A 59 -9.59 10.45 4.39
N PHE A 60 -9.90 9.16 4.28
CA PHE A 60 -10.99 8.70 3.41
C PHE A 60 -12.28 8.35 4.17
N GLY A 61 -12.24 8.22 5.50
CA GLY A 61 -13.38 7.81 6.31
C GLY A 61 -13.82 6.36 6.07
N LYS A 62 -12.96 5.53 5.49
CA LYS A 62 -13.25 4.15 5.08
C LYS A 62 -12.40 3.14 5.82
N HIS A 63 -12.87 1.90 5.90
CA HIS A 63 -12.10 0.80 6.46
C HIS A 63 -11.12 0.24 5.42
N GLY A 64 -9.99 -0.30 5.87
CA GLY A 64 -8.99 -0.88 4.99
C GLY A 64 -7.62 -1.04 5.65
N THR A 65 -6.57 -1.09 4.84
CA THR A 65 -5.20 -1.30 5.31
C THR A 65 -4.30 -0.15 4.95
N ARG A 66 -3.59 0.40 5.95
CA ARG A 66 -2.56 1.40 5.77
C ARG A 66 -1.19 0.74 5.66
N VAL A 67 -0.47 1.04 4.59
CA VAL A 67 0.89 0.56 4.33
C VAL A 67 1.84 1.76 4.43
N LYS A 68 2.82 1.70 5.33
CA LYS A 68 3.80 2.77 5.57
C LYS A 68 5.23 2.24 5.43
N ARG A 69 6.11 2.98 4.75
CA ARG A 69 7.55 2.69 4.78
C ARG A 69 8.16 3.18 6.08
N ILE A 70 8.87 2.30 6.78
CA ILE A 70 9.50 2.58 8.08
C ILE A 70 11.04 2.44 8.06
N GLY A 71 11.62 1.97 6.96
CA GLY A 71 13.06 1.82 6.73
C GLY A 71 13.34 1.52 5.27
#